data_AF-A0A2N2RBB1-F1
#
_entry.id   AF-A0A2N2RBB1-F1
#
_cell.length_a   1.000
_cell.length_b   1.000
_cell.length_c   1.000
_cell.angle_alpha   90.00
_cell.angle_beta   90.00
_cell.angle_gamma   90.00
#
_symmetry.space_group_name_H-M   'P 1'
#
loop_
_entity.id
_entity.type
_entity.pdbx_description
1 polymer ?
#
loop_
_entity_poly.entity_id
_entity_poly.type
_entity_poly.pdbx_seq_one_letter_code
_entity_poly.pdbx_strand_id
1 'polypeptide(L)'
;MDASTVSIAAPADYLLHLADNALILGQRNAEWCGHGPVLEEDIALSNISLDLIGQARLLYQHAAGRVNADADANGNGNGSATEDSLAYFRGVHQFRNYTLLELPHFPAATGLLAATARADRDYATTITRNFLYSALMVLVWDALQASNDTQLAAIAAKSLKEVRYHLRHARDWLVRLGDGTEASRARMQAALGHLMPYTQEFWTVSPAEAAAAADGTGVVVPTLQPAWDALVDDALAEATLQRPPAGGYVPRGKEGAHSEHLGYVLDELQSLARQHPGASW
;
A
#
# COMPACT_ATOMS: atom_id res chain seq x y z
N MET A 1 34.51 20.49 17.87
CA MET A 1 34.16 20.55 16.44
C MET A 1 32.93 19.68 16.30
N ASP A 2 31.75 20.26 16.51
CA ASP A 2 30.49 19.57 16.27
C ASP A 2 30.42 19.30 14.77
N ALA A 3 30.54 18.03 14.39
CA ALA A 3 30.01 17.61 13.12
C ALA A 3 28.49 17.81 13.24
N SER A 4 28.00 18.95 12.73
CA SER A 4 26.59 19.11 12.42
C SER A 4 26.26 17.97 11.46
N THR A 5 25.76 16.86 12.01
CA THR A 5 25.25 15.74 11.24
C THR A 5 24.12 16.33 10.41
N VAL A 6 24.38 16.60 9.14
CA VAL A 6 23.36 16.95 8.18
C VAL A 6 22.36 15.79 8.26
N SER A 7 21.17 16.07 8.78
CA SER A 7 20.11 15.07 8.88
C SER A 7 19.80 14.60 7.46
N ILE A 8 20.20 13.37 7.13
CA ILE A 8 19.88 12.78 5.84
C ILE A 8 18.37 12.57 5.78
N ALA A 9 17.83 12.79 4.60
CA ALA A 9 16.43 13.01 4.35
C ALA A 9 15.96 12.05 3.28
N ALA A 10 14.93 11.25 3.57
CA ALA A 10 14.34 10.43 2.55
C ALA A 10 13.81 11.31 1.40
N PRO A 11 14.08 10.96 0.13
CA PRO A 11 13.53 11.67 -1.02
C PRO A 11 12.01 11.77 -0.95
N ALA A 12 11.43 12.91 -1.32
CA ALA A 12 10.00 13.14 -1.25
C ALA A 12 9.19 12.07 -2.00
N ASP A 13 9.63 11.67 -3.20
CA ASP A 13 8.96 10.62 -3.98
C ASP A 13 8.96 9.24 -3.30
N TYR A 14 9.98 8.93 -2.48
CA TYR A 14 10.01 7.68 -1.72
C TYR A 14 9.01 7.72 -0.56
N LEU A 15 8.90 8.85 0.13
CA LEU A 15 7.89 9.07 1.16
C LEU A 15 6.48 9.02 0.58
N LEU A 16 6.28 9.61 -0.61
CA LEU A 16 5.01 9.54 -1.35
C LEU A 16 4.68 8.11 -1.76
N HIS A 17 5.65 7.31 -2.21
CA HIS A 17 5.42 5.89 -2.52
C HIS A 17 4.86 5.14 -1.31
N LEU A 18 5.46 5.30 -0.12
CA LEU A 18 4.98 4.68 1.11
C LEU A 18 3.60 5.23 1.52
N ALA A 19 3.40 6.55 1.43
CA ALA A 19 2.14 7.20 1.79
C ALA A 19 0.98 6.78 0.89
N ASP A 20 1.21 6.75 -0.43
CA ASP A 20 0.23 6.39 -1.45
C ASP A 20 -0.23 4.94 -1.29
N ASN A 21 0.70 4.04 -0.98
CA ASN A 21 0.35 2.66 -0.68
C ASN A 21 -0.64 2.56 0.48
N ALA A 22 -0.35 3.27 1.58
CA ALA A 22 -1.19 3.25 2.77
C ALA A 22 -2.55 3.94 2.53
N LEU A 23 -2.57 5.10 1.86
CA LEU A 23 -3.80 5.82 1.52
C LEU A 23 -4.74 4.99 0.65
N ILE A 24 -4.22 4.43 -0.45
CA ILE A 24 -5.03 3.70 -1.43
C ILE A 24 -5.57 2.40 -0.83
N LEU A 25 -4.74 1.63 -0.11
CA LEU A 25 -5.22 0.42 0.56
C LEU A 25 -6.23 0.76 1.67
N GLY A 26 -5.97 1.82 2.45
CA GLY A 26 -6.88 2.31 3.47
C GLY A 26 -8.26 2.67 2.89
N GLN A 27 -8.27 3.39 1.78
CA GLN A 27 -9.48 3.76 1.04
C GLN A 27 -10.22 2.53 0.50
N ARG A 28 -9.51 1.60 -0.17
CA ARG A 28 -10.12 0.36 -0.66
C ARG A 28 -10.76 -0.42 0.48
N ASN A 29 -10.06 -0.61 1.59
CA ASN A 29 -10.59 -1.35 2.73
C ASN A 29 -11.78 -0.62 3.38
N ALA A 30 -11.82 0.71 3.37
CA ALA A 30 -12.93 1.50 3.93
C ALA A 30 -14.23 1.33 3.13
N GLU A 31 -14.16 0.98 1.85
CA GLU A 31 -15.35 0.65 1.05
C GLU A 31 -16.17 -0.47 1.69
N TRP A 32 -15.54 -1.40 2.44
CA TRP A 32 -16.23 -2.49 3.14
C TRP A 32 -17.10 -2.05 4.29
N CYS A 33 -16.98 -0.81 4.81
CA CYS A 33 -17.75 -0.35 5.96
C CYS A 33 -19.26 -0.62 5.79
N GLY A 34 -19.82 -1.47 6.65
CA GLY A 34 -21.23 -1.86 6.66
C GLY A 34 -21.59 -2.96 5.64
N HIS A 35 -20.59 -3.61 5.05
CA HIS A 35 -20.74 -4.64 4.03
C HIS A 35 -19.87 -5.87 4.32
N GLY A 36 -19.17 -5.91 5.46
CA GLY A 36 -18.36 -7.04 5.89
C GLY A 36 -19.19 -8.33 5.99
N PRO A 37 -18.56 -9.50 5.87
CA PRO A 37 -19.27 -10.78 5.91
C PRO A 37 -19.94 -11.02 7.28
N VAL A 38 -19.38 -10.45 8.34
CA VAL A 38 -19.91 -10.39 9.71
C VAL A 38 -19.47 -9.08 10.37
N LEU A 39 -20.13 -8.69 11.47
CA LEU A 39 -19.88 -7.41 12.16
C LEU A 39 -18.43 -7.27 12.66
N GLU A 40 -17.85 -8.36 13.17
CA GLU A 40 -16.48 -8.40 13.65
C GLU A 40 -15.49 -8.05 12.53
N GLU A 41 -15.78 -8.46 11.29
CA GLU A 41 -14.94 -8.20 10.13
C GLU A 41 -15.12 -6.80 9.57
N ASP A 42 -16.34 -6.25 9.65
CA ASP A 42 -16.55 -4.82 9.40
C ASP A 42 -15.70 -3.95 10.34
N ILE A 43 -15.68 -4.29 11.63
CA ILE A 43 -14.89 -3.57 12.63
C ILE A 43 -13.39 -3.78 12.39
N ALA A 44 -12.96 -5.01 12.09
CA ALA A 44 -11.56 -5.32 11.85
C ALA A 44 -11.01 -4.57 10.62
N LEU A 45 -11.72 -4.60 9.49
CA LEU A 45 -11.31 -3.86 8.29
C LEU A 45 -11.33 -2.35 8.51
N SER A 46 -12.33 -1.82 9.22
CA SER A 46 -12.38 -0.39 9.56
C SER A 46 -11.18 0.05 10.41
N ASN A 47 -10.77 -0.77 11.38
CA ASN A 47 -9.58 -0.51 12.19
C ASN A 47 -8.29 -0.57 11.36
N ILE A 48 -8.16 -1.55 10.47
CA ILE A 48 -7.00 -1.66 9.56
C ILE A 48 -6.94 -0.44 8.63
N SER A 49 -8.09 -0.01 8.09
CA SER A 49 -8.18 1.23 7.31
C SER A 49 -7.74 2.45 8.13
N LEU A 50 -8.17 2.57 9.37
CA LEU A 50 -7.79 3.69 10.24
C LEU A 50 -6.27 3.73 10.49
N ASP A 51 -5.66 2.59 10.77
CA ASP A 51 -4.20 2.47 10.92
C ASP A 51 -3.50 2.94 9.63
N LEU A 52 -3.92 2.43 8.46
CA LEU A 52 -3.33 2.78 7.16
C LEU A 52 -3.47 4.27 6.85
N ILE A 53 -4.62 4.88 7.12
CA ILE A 53 -4.80 6.34 6.97
C ILE A 53 -3.89 7.09 7.96
N GLY A 54 -3.75 6.61 9.20
CA GLY A 54 -2.81 7.16 10.17
C GLY A 54 -1.35 7.13 9.69
N GLN A 55 -0.93 6.02 9.07
CA GLN A 55 0.39 5.89 8.45
C GLN A 55 0.55 6.86 7.27
N ALA A 56 -0.43 6.92 6.38
CA ALA A 56 -0.42 7.82 5.22
C ALA A 56 -0.25 9.28 5.64
N ARG A 57 -0.97 9.73 6.67
CA ARG A 57 -0.85 11.10 7.22
C ARG A 57 0.56 11.42 7.70
N LEU A 58 1.13 10.54 8.53
CA LEU A 58 2.51 10.73 9.03
C LEU A 58 3.52 10.84 7.88
N LEU A 59 3.37 10.00 6.85
CA LEU A 59 4.25 9.99 5.69
C LEU A 59 4.02 11.22 4.79
N TYR A 60 2.78 11.65 4.57
CA TYR A 60 2.49 12.84 3.77
C TYR A 60 2.92 14.13 4.46
N GLN A 61 2.78 14.24 5.79
CA GLN A 61 3.32 15.38 6.54
C GLN A 61 4.85 15.45 6.38
N HIS A 62 5.52 14.31 6.44
CA HIS A 62 6.96 14.23 6.21
C HIS A 62 7.32 14.62 4.77
N ALA A 63 6.64 14.05 3.78
CA ALA A 63 6.85 14.37 2.36
C ALA A 63 6.59 15.85 2.06
N ALA A 64 5.54 16.44 2.62
CA ALA A 64 5.24 17.86 2.50
C ALA A 64 6.37 18.74 3.06
N GLY A 65 6.89 18.38 4.23
CA GLY A 65 8.06 19.06 4.81
C GLY A 65 9.28 19.02 3.89
N ARG A 66 9.54 17.88 3.23
CA ARG A 66 10.62 17.72 2.25
C ARG A 66 10.39 18.58 1.01
N VAL A 67 9.21 18.51 0.41
CA VAL A 67 8.85 19.31 -0.78
C VAL A 67 9.01 20.81 -0.50
N ASN A 68 8.61 21.27 0.69
CA ASN A 68 8.74 22.68 1.06
C ASN A 68 10.20 23.08 1.26
N ALA A 69 10.99 22.25 1.95
CA ALA A 69 12.42 22.52 2.14
C ALA A 69 13.18 22.59 0.80
N ASP A 70 12.86 21.71 -0.14
CA ASP A 70 13.44 21.71 -1.48
C ASP A 70 13.01 22.94 -2.29
N ALA A 71 11.74 23.38 -2.16
CA ALA A 71 11.25 24.58 -2.82
C ALA A 71 11.92 25.85 -2.29
N ASP A 72 12.10 25.96 -0.97
CA ASP A 72 12.80 27.07 -0.31
C ASP A 72 14.27 27.13 -0.72
N ALA A 73 14.95 25.98 -0.78
CA ALA A 73 16.35 25.89 -1.22
C ALA A 73 16.53 26.32 -2.68
N ASN A 74 15.53 26.07 -3.53
CA ASN A 74 15.54 26.42 -4.95
C ASN A 74 14.99 27.83 -5.25
N GLY A 75 14.57 28.59 -4.23
CA GLY A 75 14.00 29.94 -4.40
C GLY A 75 12.61 29.97 -5.06
N ASN A 76 11.91 28.83 -5.09
CA ASN A 76 10.63 28.61 -5.77
C ASN A 76 9.45 28.49 -4.78
N GLY A 77 9.50 29.16 -3.62
CA GLY A 77 8.56 29.07 -2.49
C GLY A 77 7.12 29.56 -2.76
N ASN A 78 6.54 29.25 -3.91
CA ASN A 78 5.21 29.68 -4.34
C ASN A 78 4.07 28.77 -3.85
N GLY A 79 4.33 27.81 -2.94
CA GLY A 79 3.28 27.03 -2.28
C GLY A 79 3.82 26.10 -1.20
N SER A 80 3.20 26.12 -0.02
CA SER A 80 3.46 25.14 1.04
C SER A 80 2.65 23.89 0.75
N ALA A 81 3.31 22.81 0.34
CA ALA A 81 2.73 21.47 0.37
C ALA A 81 2.26 21.14 1.80
N THR A 82 1.13 20.45 1.89
CA THR A 82 0.51 19.89 3.09
C THR A 82 0.10 18.45 2.83
N GLU A 83 -0.26 17.70 3.89
CA GLU A 83 -0.77 16.34 3.72
C GLU A 83 -1.98 16.28 2.79
N ASP A 84 -2.90 17.24 2.93
CA ASP A 84 -4.11 17.33 2.11
C ASP A 84 -3.79 17.68 0.65
N SER A 85 -2.83 18.58 0.41
CA SER A 85 -2.43 18.93 -0.96
C SER A 85 -1.88 17.72 -1.72
N LEU A 86 -1.13 16.85 -1.01
CA LEU A 86 -0.53 15.66 -1.57
C LEU A 86 -1.57 14.54 -1.75
N ALA A 87 -2.54 14.39 -0.85
CA ALA A 87 -3.57 13.36 -0.95
C ALA A 87 -4.66 13.73 -1.97
N TYR A 88 -5.14 14.97 -1.98
CA TYR A 88 -6.39 15.33 -2.67
C TYR A 88 -6.22 16.04 -4.01
N PHE A 89 -5.05 16.65 -4.27
CA PHE A 89 -4.84 17.48 -5.47
C PHE A 89 -3.83 16.90 -6.47
N ARG A 90 -3.27 15.71 -6.21
CA ARG A 90 -2.49 14.94 -7.20
C ARG A 90 -3.39 14.12 -8.12
N GLY A 91 -3.05 14.07 -9.40
CA GLY A 91 -3.67 13.20 -10.40
C GLY A 91 -3.05 11.80 -10.45
N VAL A 92 -3.68 10.88 -11.19
CA VAL A 92 -3.28 9.45 -11.32
C VAL A 92 -1.77 9.28 -11.57
N HIS A 93 -1.21 9.99 -12.55
CA HIS A 93 0.21 9.87 -12.92
C HIS A 93 1.19 10.40 -11.85
N GLN A 94 0.70 11.08 -10.81
CA GLN A 94 1.50 11.60 -9.70
C GLN A 94 1.45 10.70 -8.46
N PHE A 95 0.53 9.72 -8.43
CA PHE A 95 0.49 8.68 -7.42
C PHE A 95 1.56 7.62 -7.69
N ARG A 96 2.01 6.97 -6.62
CA ARG A 96 3.12 6.01 -6.61
C ARG A 96 2.77 4.72 -5.87
N ASN A 97 1.50 4.42 -5.63
CA ASN A 97 1.11 3.16 -4.99
C ASN A 97 1.41 1.95 -5.91
N TYR A 98 1.60 0.77 -5.32
CA TYR A 98 1.59 -0.48 -6.06
C TYR A 98 0.23 -0.69 -6.74
N THR A 99 0.24 -1.18 -7.98
CA THR A 99 -1.00 -1.46 -8.73
C THR A 99 -1.86 -2.50 -8.00
N LEU A 100 -1.27 -3.43 -7.24
CA LEU A 100 -2.00 -4.38 -6.40
C LEU A 100 -3.05 -3.71 -5.50
N LEU A 101 -2.74 -2.52 -4.96
CA LEU A 101 -3.50 -1.89 -3.88
C LEU A 101 -4.75 -1.16 -4.38
N GLU A 102 -4.76 -0.73 -5.64
CA GLU A 102 -5.90 -0.03 -6.23
C GLU A 102 -6.94 -0.97 -6.85
N LEU A 103 -6.67 -2.28 -6.92
CA LEU A 103 -7.59 -3.24 -7.54
C LEU A 103 -8.91 -3.35 -6.76
N PRO A 104 -10.04 -3.53 -7.46
CA PRO A 104 -11.35 -3.64 -6.83
C PRO A 104 -11.50 -4.94 -6.03
N HIS A 105 -12.54 -5.00 -5.18
CA HIS A 105 -12.82 -6.20 -4.36
C HIS A 105 -13.46 -7.36 -5.12
N PHE A 106 -13.59 -7.28 -6.45
CA PHE A 106 -14.37 -8.26 -7.21
C PHE A 106 -13.62 -9.58 -7.43
N PRO A 107 -14.33 -10.70 -7.70
CA PRO A 107 -13.69 -11.99 -7.92
C PRO A 107 -12.92 -11.99 -9.24
N ALA A 108 -11.72 -12.58 -9.18
CA ALA A 108 -10.90 -12.92 -10.35
C ALA A 108 -11.65 -13.65 -11.47
N ALA A 109 -12.56 -14.55 -11.06
CA ALA A 109 -13.32 -15.43 -11.96
C ALA A 109 -14.30 -14.67 -12.88
N THR A 110 -14.56 -13.40 -12.59
CA THR A 110 -15.45 -12.60 -13.43
C THR A 110 -14.80 -12.20 -14.76
N GLY A 111 -13.46 -12.22 -14.85
CA GLY A 111 -12.72 -11.74 -16.02
C GLY A 111 -12.97 -10.25 -16.32
N LEU A 112 -13.61 -9.55 -15.38
CA LEU A 112 -14.00 -8.16 -15.49
C LEU A 112 -12.78 -7.30 -15.18
N LEU A 113 -12.03 -6.98 -16.24
CA LEU A 113 -10.86 -6.10 -16.13
C LEU A 113 -11.22 -4.64 -16.35
N ALA A 114 -12.37 -4.34 -16.98
CA ALA A 114 -12.79 -2.97 -17.21
C ALA A 114 -13.17 -2.28 -15.90
N ALA A 115 -12.66 -1.07 -15.65
CA ALA A 115 -12.99 -0.33 -14.43
C ALA A 115 -14.47 0.05 -14.26
N THR A 116 -15.26 0.03 -15.33
CA THR A 116 -16.72 0.24 -15.24
C THR A 116 -17.49 -1.01 -14.81
N ALA A 117 -16.84 -2.17 -14.79
CA ALA A 117 -17.47 -3.42 -14.44
C ALA A 117 -17.85 -3.46 -12.97
N ARG A 118 -19.01 -4.06 -12.67
CA ARG A 118 -19.51 -4.24 -11.30
C ARG A 118 -19.81 -5.71 -11.05
N ALA A 119 -19.40 -6.18 -9.89
CA ALA A 119 -19.76 -7.48 -9.35
C ALA A 119 -19.99 -7.34 -7.84
N ASP A 120 -20.45 -8.42 -7.21
CA ASP A 120 -20.46 -8.47 -5.74
C ASP A 120 -19.04 -8.51 -5.21
N ARG A 121 -18.81 -7.86 -4.07
CA ARG A 121 -17.49 -7.87 -3.42
C ARG A 121 -17.14 -9.29 -2.97
N ASP A 122 -15.89 -9.67 -3.19
CA ASP A 122 -15.32 -10.93 -2.74
C ASP A 122 -14.34 -10.69 -1.60
N TYR A 123 -14.70 -11.19 -0.43
CA TYR A 123 -13.86 -11.10 0.76
C TYR A 123 -12.53 -11.85 0.56
N ALA A 124 -12.51 -12.92 -0.26
CA ALA A 124 -11.29 -13.65 -0.60
C ALA A 124 -10.25 -12.75 -1.34
N THR A 125 -10.71 -11.91 -2.27
CA THR A 125 -9.87 -10.92 -2.96
C THR A 125 -9.26 -9.93 -1.96
N THR A 126 -10.07 -9.44 -1.03
CA THR A 126 -9.65 -8.47 -0.02
C THR A 126 -8.61 -9.05 0.94
N ILE A 127 -8.87 -10.25 1.48
CA ILE A 127 -7.93 -10.95 2.38
C ILE A 127 -6.62 -11.25 1.68
N THR A 128 -6.67 -11.74 0.44
CA THR A 128 -5.45 -12.03 -0.35
C THR A 128 -4.61 -10.76 -0.57
N ARG A 129 -5.24 -9.64 -0.98
CA ARG A 129 -4.55 -8.36 -1.17
C ARG A 129 -3.89 -7.89 0.12
N ASN A 130 -4.64 -7.89 1.22
CA ASN A 130 -4.14 -7.48 2.53
C ASN A 130 -3.02 -8.40 3.03
N PHE A 131 -3.11 -9.72 2.81
CA PHE A 131 -2.09 -10.68 3.20
C PHE A 131 -0.77 -10.45 2.44
N LEU A 132 -0.81 -10.43 1.10
CA LEU A 132 0.38 -10.27 0.26
C LEU A 132 1.11 -8.95 0.56
N TYR A 133 0.36 -7.86 0.73
CA TYR A 133 0.93 -6.56 1.06
C TYR A 133 1.43 -6.50 2.51
N SER A 134 0.69 -7.01 3.49
CA SER A 134 1.14 -7.00 4.90
C SER A 134 2.38 -7.87 5.12
N ALA A 135 2.51 -8.98 4.36
CA ALA A 135 3.70 -9.83 4.38
C ALA A 135 4.94 -9.06 3.85
N LEU A 136 4.77 -8.15 2.89
CA LEU A 136 5.85 -7.26 2.44
C LEU A 136 6.13 -6.20 3.49
N MET A 137 5.08 -5.51 3.94
CA MET A 137 5.23 -4.33 4.77
C MET A 137 5.73 -4.63 6.19
N VAL A 138 5.52 -5.84 6.72
CA VAL A 138 6.18 -6.24 7.97
C VAL A 138 7.70 -6.23 7.82
N LEU A 139 8.23 -6.65 6.67
CA LEU A 139 9.67 -6.69 6.38
C LEU A 139 10.21 -5.29 6.06
N VAL A 140 9.48 -4.52 5.24
CA VAL A 140 9.84 -3.14 4.88
C VAL A 140 9.87 -2.24 6.12
N TRP A 141 8.81 -2.26 6.94
CA TRP A 141 8.79 -1.46 8.17
C TRP A 141 9.83 -1.90 9.18
N ASP A 142 10.13 -3.20 9.28
CA ASP A 142 11.20 -3.67 10.16
C ASP A 142 12.57 -3.14 9.74
N ALA A 143 12.89 -3.20 8.45
CA ALA A 143 14.14 -2.68 7.90
C ALA A 143 14.23 -1.14 7.98
N LEU A 144 13.13 -0.43 7.73
CA LEU A 144 13.11 1.05 7.79
C LEU A 144 13.34 1.63 9.19
N GLN A 145 13.23 0.83 10.26
CA GLN A 145 13.64 1.29 11.60
C GLN A 145 15.14 1.64 11.68
N ALA A 146 15.96 1.11 10.76
CA ALA A 146 17.37 1.44 10.64
C ALA A 146 17.65 2.56 9.62
N SER A 147 16.62 3.26 9.14
CA SER A 147 16.76 4.37 8.18
C SER A 147 17.61 5.51 8.74
N ASN A 148 18.45 6.10 7.90
CA ASN A 148 19.18 7.33 8.21
C ASN A 148 18.26 8.56 8.36
N ASP A 149 17.03 8.50 7.84
CA ASP A 149 16.00 9.51 8.12
C ASP A 149 15.31 9.16 9.44
N THR A 150 15.67 9.87 10.50
CA THR A 150 15.18 9.59 11.87
C THR A 150 13.67 9.71 12.01
N GLN A 151 13.03 10.56 11.21
CA GLN A 151 11.58 10.71 11.22
C GLN A 151 10.92 9.51 10.54
N LEU A 152 11.45 9.06 9.41
CA LEU A 152 10.98 7.84 8.74
C LEU A 152 11.21 6.60 9.62
N ALA A 153 12.34 6.49 10.31
CA ALA A 153 12.60 5.41 11.26
C ALA A 153 11.58 5.38 12.42
N ALA A 154 11.20 6.55 12.94
CA ALA A 154 10.18 6.66 13.97
C ALA A 154 8.78 6.27 13.46
N ILE A 155 8.42 6.67 12.22
CA ILE A 155 7.19 6.23 11.55
C ILE A 155 7.21 4.71 11.40
N ALA A 156 8.30 4.13 10.90
CA ALA A 156 8.45 2.69 10.71
C ALA A 156 8.27 1.89 12.01
N ALA A 157 8.86 2.35 13.12
CA ALA A 157 8.70 1.71 14.43
C ALA A 157 7.24 1.71 14.93
N LYS A 158 6.45 2.72 14.57
CA LYS A 158 5.01 2.75 14.84
C LYS A 158 4.25 1.83 13.89
N SER A 159 4.43 2.00 12.58
CA SER A 159 3.74 1.24 11.53
C SER A 159 3.98 -0.27 11.63
N LEU A 160 5.16 -0.68 12.10
CA LEU A 160 5.49 -2.10 12.30
C LEU A 160 4.57 -2.77 13.33
N LYS A 161 4.13 -2.05 14.37
CA LYS A 161 3.24 -2.61 15.39
C LYS A 161 1.86 -2.89 14.80
N GLU A 162 1.36 -1.96 13.98
CA GLU A 162 0.07 -2.04 13.29
C GLU A 162 0.10 -3.13 12.21
N VAL A 163 1.12 -3.15 11.33
CA VAL A 163 1.19 -4.13 10.23
C VAL A 163 1.33 -5.58 10.73
N ARG A 164 1.95 -5.80 11.90
CA ARG A 164 2.00 -7.14 12.52
C ARG A 164 0.60 -7.65 12.89
N TYR A 165 -0.31 -6.75 13.24
CA TYR A 165 -1.72 -7.10 13.43
C TYR A 165 -2.40 -7.35 12.07
N HIS A 166 -2.17 -6.50 11.07
CA HIS A 166 -2.73 -6.65 9.71
C HIS A 166 -2.35 -8.00 9.09
N LEU A 167 -1.06 -8.37 9.15
CA LEU A 167 -0.55 -9.65 8.65
C LEU A 167 -1.18 -10.83 9.36
N ARG A 168 -1.25 -10.80 10.70
CA ARG A 168 -1.87 -11.88 11.49
C ARG A 168 -3.32 -12.07 11.10
N HIS A 169 -4.10 -10.99 11.09
CA HIS A 169 -5.50 -11.00 10.73
C HIS A 169 -5.72 -11.56 9.32
N ALA A 170 -4.96 -11.07 8.33
CA ALA A 170 -5.08 -11.54 6.96
C ALA A 170 -4.63 -13.00 6.79
N ARG A 171 -3.56 -13.45 7.48
CA ARG A 171 -3.11 -14.84 7.49
C ARG A 171 -4.15 -15.77 8.11
N ASP A 172 -4.74 -15.39 9.25
CA ASP A 172 -5.74 -16.21 9.94
C ASP A 172 -6.98 -16.43 9.04
N TRP A 173 -7.42 -15.39 8.33
CA TRP A 173 -8.52 -15.51 7.35
C TRP A 173 -8.13 -16.25 6.08
N LEU A 174 -6.90 -16.07 5.59
CA LEU A 174 -6.36 -16.83 4.46
C LEU A 174 -6.43 -18.34 4.75
N VAL A 175 -5.94 -18.76 5.92
CA VAL A 175 -5.98 -20.16 6.38
C VAL A 175 -7.41 -20.63 6.58
N ARG A 176 -8.25 -19.86 7.30
CA ARG A 176 -9.64 -20.24 7.57
C ARG A 176 -10.46 -20.47 6.29
N LEU A 177 -10.26 -19.64 5.27
CA LEU A 177 -10.99 -19.75 4.01
C LEU A 177 -10.37 -20.79 3.07
N GLY A 178 -9.05 -20.91 3.06
CA GLY A 178 -8.31 -21.87 2.26
C GLY A 178 -8.51 -23.32 2.72
N ASP A 179 -8.44 -23.59 4.03
CA ASP A 179 -8.71 -24.90 4.61
C ASP A 179 -10.18 -25.05 5.09
N GLY A 180 -11.06 -24.22 4.56
CA GLY A 180 -12.48 -24.25 4.87
C GLY A 180 -13.26 -25.23 3.97
N THR A 181 -14.33 -24.71 3.38
CA THR A 181 -15.15 -25.45 2.41
C THR A 181 -14.50 -25.47 1.03
N GLU A 182 -14.94 -26.39 0.17
CA GLU A 182 -14.50 -26.38 -1.25
C GLU A 182 -14.78 -25.04 -1.94
N ALA A 183 -15.93 -24.42 -1.65
CA ALA A 183 -16.31 -23.14 -2.22
C ALA A 183 -15.41 -21.98 -1.73
N SER A 184 -15.09 -21.93 -0.43
CA SER A 184 -14.19 -20.90 0.11
C SER A 184 -12.76 -21.10 -0.37
N ARG A 185 -12.28 -22.34 -0.43
CA ARG A 185 -10.96 -22.68 -0.98
C ARG A 185 -10.84 -22.27 -2.44
N ALA A 186 -11.83 -22.57 -3.26
CA ALA A 186 -11.85 -22.19 -4.68
C ALA A 186 -11.80 -20.66 -4.87
N ARG A 187 -12.54 -19.90 -4.06
CA ARG A 187 -12.51 -18.42 -4.10
C ARG A 187 -11.16 -17.87 -3.66
N MET A 188 -10.57 -18.41 -2.61
CA MET A 188 -9.22 -18.03 -2.16
C MET A 188 -8.15 -18.34 -3.20
N GLN A 189 -8.20 -19.52 -3.80
CA GLN A 189 -7.28 -19.92 -4.86
C GLN A 189 -7.40 -19.01 -6.09
N ALA A 190 -8.63 -18.63 -6.46
CA ALA A 190 -8.87 -17.72 -7.57
C ALA A 190 -8.36 -16.30 -7.28
N ALA A 191 -8.60 -15.78 -6.08
CA ALA A 191 -8.07 -14.50 -5.62
C ALA A 191 -6.53 -14.49 -5.63
N LEU A 192 -5.91 -15.55 -5.11
CA LEU A 192 -4.47 -15.73 -5.13
C LEU A 192 -3.90 -15.77 -6.55
N GLY A 193 -4.53 -16.55 -7.44
CA GLY A 193 -4.16 -16.63 -8.85
C GLY A 193 -4.20 -15.27 -9.57
N HIS A 194 -5.15 -14.42 -9.21
CA HIS A 194 -5.30 -13.10 -9.80
C HIS A 194 -4.35 -12.05 -9.23
N LEU A 195 -4.14 -12.04 -7.91
CA LEU A 195 -3.41 -10.97 -7.24
C LEU A 195 -1.90 -11.24 -7.13
N MET A 196 -1.48 -12.50 -7.07
CA MET A 196 -0.05 -12.87 -6.98
C MET A 196 0.81 -12.25 -8.10
N PRO A 197 0.39 -12.23 -9.39
CA PRO A 197 1.19 -11.60 -10.45
C PRO A 197 1.51 -10.12 -10.22
N TYR A 198 0.64 -9.37 -9.53
CA TYR A 198 0.89 -7.96 -9.24
C TYR A 198 2.02 -7.74 -8.22
N THR A 199 2.36 -8.76 -7.43
CA THR A 199 3.49 -8.70 -6.48
C THR A 199 4.85 -8.64 -7.17
N GLN A 200 4.93 -8.92 -8.47
CA GLN A 200 6.18 -8.78 -9.22
C GLN A 200 6.70 -7.35 -9.26
N GLU A 201 5.81 -6.36 -9.09
CA GLU A 201 6.18 -4.95 -8.93
C GLU A 201 6.98 -4.68 -7.63
N PHE A 202 6.87 -5.53 -6.61
CA PHE A 202 7.65 -5.39 -5.37
C PHE A 202 9.16 -5.56 -5.63
N TRP A 203 9.50 -6.36 -6.65
CA TRP A 203 10.87 -6.78 -6.92
C TRP A 203 11.55 -5.97 -8.03
N THR A 204 10.84 -5.02 -8.63
CA THR A 204 11.48 -4.00 -9.47
C THR A 204 12.02 -2.87 -8.60
N VAL A 205 12.92 -2.03 -9.10
CA VAL A 205 13.43 -0.87 -8.36
C VAL A 205 13.06 0.39 -9.13
N SER A 206 12.24 1.24 -8.52
CA SER A 206 11.90 2.55 -9.05
C SER A 206 13.04 3.56 -8.82
N PRO A 207 13.08 4.68 -9.56
CA PRO A 207 14.05 5.75 -9.31
C PRO A 207 14.02 6.29 -7.87
N ALA A 208 12.82 6.38 -7.27
CA ALA A 208 12.65 6.86 -5.90
C ALA A 208 13.22 5.88 -4.86
N GLU A 209 12.97 4.58 -5.03
CA GLU A 209 13.55 3.53 -4.18
C GLU A 209 15.08 3.49 -4.32
N ALA A 210 15.61 3.60 -5.55
CA ALA A 210 17.05 3.62 -5.79
C ALA A 210 17.73 4.82 -5.11
N ALA A 211 17.12 6.01 -5.20
CA ALA A 211 17.63 7.22 -4.56
C ALA A 211 17.67 7.08 -3.03
N ALA A 212 16.58 6.60 -2.42
CA ALA A 212 16.49 6.40 -0.98
C ALA A 212 17.42 5.28 -0.47
N ALA A 213 17.62 4.22 -1.25
CA ALA A 213 18.57 3.17 -0.89
C ALA A 213 20.03 3.67 -0.93
N ALA A 214 20.37 4.56 -1.86
CA ALA A 214 21.73 5.06 -2.04
C ALA A 214 22.26 5.89 -0.86
N ASP A 215 21.38 6.61 -0.14
CA ASP A 215 21.74 7.40 1.04
C ASP A 215 21.37 6.72 2.37
N GLY A 216 20.88 5.48 2.31
CA GLY A 216 20.49 4.68 3.47
C GLY A 216 19.20 5.14 4.15
N THR A 217 18.38 5.98 3.51
CA THR A 217 17.07 6.37 4.04
C THR A 217 15.96 5.37 3.67
N GLY A 218 16.13 4.62 2.60
CA GLY A 218 15.20 3.60 2.11
C GLY A 218 15.74 2.18 2.19
N VAL A 219 14.93 1.23 1.72
CA VAL A 219 15.25 -0.21 1.71
C VAL A 219 15.41 -0.70 0.28
N VAL A 220 16.38 -1.59 0.04
CA VAL A 220 16.50 -2.33 -1.22
C VAL A 220 15.47 -3.47 -1.21
N VAL A 221 14.21 -3.18 -1.55
CA VAL A 221 13.07 -4.11 -1.44
C VAL A 221 13.30 -5.50 -2.06
N PRO A 222 13.96 -5.65 -3.24
CA PRO A 222 14.25 -6.98 -3.80
C PRO A 222 15.05 -7.90 -2.89
N THR A 223 15.86 -7.36 -1.96
CA THR A 223 16.61 -8.18 -1.00
C THR A 223 15.71 -8.86 0.04
N LEU A 224 14.47 -8.40 0.20
CA LEU A 224 13.48 -8.96 1.13
C LEU A 224 12.73 -10.16 0.54
N GLN A 225 12.83 -10.39 -0.77
CA GLN A 225 12.06 -11.40 -1.48
C GLN A 225 12.17 -12.81 -0.87
N PRO A 226 13.37 -13.32 -0.49
CA PRO A 226 13.45 -14.66 0.11
C PRO A 226 12.69 -14.78 1.44
N ALA A 227 12.70 -13.74 2.26
CA ALA A 227 11.96 -13.72 3.53
C ALA A 227 10.44 -13.60 3.30
N TRP A 228 10.04 -12.80 2.30
CA TRP A 228 8.65 -12.70 1.90
C TRP A 228 8.11 -14.01 1.34
N ASP A 229 8.88 -14.66 0.45
CA ASP A 229 8.55 -15.97 -0.12
C ASP A 229 8.34 -17.01 0.99
N ALA A 230 9.21 -17.04 1.99
CA ALA A 230 9.07 -17.94 3.13
C ALA A 230 7.77 -17.69 3.93
N LEU A 231 7.41 -16.43 4.21
CA LEU A 231 6.17 -16.08 4.90
C LEU A 231 4.92 -16.49 4.09
N VAL A 232 4.97 -16.28 2.78
CA VAL A 232 3.87 -16.60 1.87
C VAL A 232 3.73 -18.10 1.69
N ASP A 233 4.81 -18.82 1.42
CA ASP A 233 4.79 -20.27 1.20
C ASP A 233 4.32 -21.03 2.45
N ASP A 234 4.75 -20.61 3.64
CA ASP A 234 4.28 -21.15 4.91
C ASP A 234 2.76 -20.99 5.09
N ALA A 235 2.25 -19.78 4.86
CA ALA A 235 0.82 -19.50 4.99
C ALA A 235 -0.02 -20.23 3.93
N LEU A 236 0.48 -20.34 2.69
CA LEU A 236 -0.21 -21.07 1.61
C LEU A 236 -0.27 -22.57 1.87
N ALA A 237 0.82 -23.15 2.41
CA ALA A 237 0.86 -24.54 2.81
C ALA A 237 -0.16 -24.83 3.92
N GLU A 238 -0.22 -23.99 4.96
CA GLU A 238 -1.22 -24.10 6.03
C GLU A 238 -2.65 -23.92 5.51
N ALA A 239 -2.86 -22.99 4.57
CA ALA A 239 -4.16 -22.74 3.96
C ALA A 239 -4.60 -23.79 2.92
N THR A 240 -3.79 -24.82 2.64
CA THR A 240 -4.05 -25.81 1.57
C THR A 240 -4.21 -25.19 0.16
N LEU A 241 -3.54 -24.07 -0.09
CA LEU A 241 -3.56 -23.33 -1.36
C LEU A 241 -2.29 -23.59 -2.16
N GLN A 242 -2.41 -23.50 -3.49
CA GLN A 242 -1.29 -23.66 -4.41
C GLN A 242 -0.76 -22.31 -4.84
N ARG A 243 0.56 -22.11 -4.71
CA ARG A 243 1.23 -20.92 -5.21
C ARG A 243 1.12 -20.85 -6.75
N PRO A 244 0.59 -19.74 -7.31
CA PRO A 244 0.57 -19.55 -8.75
C PRO A 244 2.00 -19.49 -9.33
N PRO A 245 2.22 -19.94 -10.56
CA PRO A 245 3.54 -19.85 -11.19
C PRO A 245 3.97 -18.38 -11.31
N ALA A 246 5.27 -18.14 -11.12
CA ALA A 246 5.84 -16.82 -11.36
C ALA A 246 5.77 -16.46 -12.85
N GLY A 247 5.58 -15.17 -13.15
CA GLY A 247 5.63 -14.62 -14.49
C GLY A 247 4.47 -13.67 -14.80
N GLY A 248 4.37 -13.25 -16.06
CA GLY A 248 3.36 -12.30 -16.54
C GLY A 248 3.88 -10.88 -16.68
N TYR A 249 2.95 -9.96 -16.95
CA TYR A 249 3.22 -8.53 -17.01
C TYR A 249 3.60 -8.01 -15.62
N VAL A 250 4.63 -7.16 -15.55
CA VAL A 250 5.04 -6.50 -14.30
C VAL A 250 4.39 -5.12 -14.25
N PRO A 251 3.49 -4.86 -13.27
CA PRO A 251 2.89 -3.54 -13.10
C PRO A 251 3.92 -2.47 -12.74
N ARG A 252 3.55 -1.19 -12.96
CA ARG A 252 4.43 -0.02 -12.78
C ARG A 252 3.70 1.15 -12.09
N GLY A 253 2.75 0.86 -11.22
CA GLY A 253 2.04 1.86 -10.41
C GLY A 253 2.97 2.75 -9.60
N LYS A 254 4.06 2.21 -9.04
CA LYS A 254 5.09 3.00 -8.34
C LYS A 254 5.88 3.97 -9.22
N GLU A 255 5.74 3.88 -10.54
CA GLU A 255 6.27 4.82 -11.53
C GLU A 255 5.17 5.74 -12.10
N GLY A 256 3.96 5.72 -11.53
CA GLY A 256 2.80 6.49 -12.00
C GLY A 256 2.05 5.87 -13.17
N ALA A 257 2.40 4.64 -13.58
CA ALA A 257 1.71 3.89 -14.63
C ALA A 257 0.74 2.88 -14.02
N HIS A 258 -0.44 3.38 -13.65
CA HIS A 258 -1.49 2.66 -12.94
C HIS A 258 -2.48 1.95 -13.87
N SER A 259 -3.29 1.05 -13.31
CA SER A 259 -4.47 0.50 -13.98
C SER A 259 -5.56 1.56 -14.13
N GLU A 260 -6.60 1.28 -14.93
CA GLU A 260 -7.74 2.18 -15.01
C GLU A 260 -8.50 2.35 -13.68
N HIS A 261 -8.28 1.47 -12.69
CA HIS A 261 -9.01 1.49 -11.43
C HIS A 261 -8.61 2.63 -10.50
N LEU A 262 -7.36 3.12 -10.56
CA LEU A 262 -6.92 4.20 -9.67
C LEU A 262 -7.73 5.47 -9.89
N GLY A 263 -8.08 5.79 -11.14
CA GLY A 263 -8.90 6.96 -11.46
C GLY A 263 -10.23 6.97 -10.69
N TYR A 264 -10.91 5.82 -10.61
CA TYR A 264 -12.17 5.70 -9.88
C TYR A 264 -12.00 5.86 -8.36
N VAL A 265 -10.93 5.32 -7.79
CA VAL A 265 -10.62 5.50 -6.36
C VAL A 265 -10.39 6.98 -6.06
N LEU A 266 -9.60 7.65 -6.89
CA LEU A 266 -9.26 9.06 -6.72
C LEU A 266 -10.47 9.98 -6.94
N ASP A 267 -11.32 9.68 -7.92
CA ASP A 267 -12.51 10.49 -8.19
C ASP A 267 -13.47 10.53 -6.99
N GLU A 268 -13.63 9.42 -6.28
CA GLU A 268 -14.41 9.36 -5.05
C GLU A 268 -13.69 10.06 -3.90
N LEU A 269 -12.43 9.68 -3.64
CA LEU A 269 -11.60 10.20 -2.55
C LEU A 269 -11.44 11.74 -2.61
N GLN A 270 -11.26 12.29 -3.80
CA GLN A 270 -10.85 13.68 -4.02
C GLN A 270 -12.03 14.58 -4.39
N SER A 271 -13.24 14.02 -4.56
CA SER A 271 -14.40 14.73 -5.11
C SER A 271 -14.71 16.03 -4.37
N LEU A 272 -14.88 15.94 -3.05
CA LEU A 272 -15.32 17.07 -2.23
C LEU A 272 -14.25 18.18 -2.18
N ALA A 273 -12.99 17.79 -1.97
CA ALA A 273 -11.86 18.72 -1.90
C ALA A 273 -11.66 19.47 -3.23
N ARG A 274 -11.86 18.80 -4.38
CA ARG A 274 -11.74 19.40 -5.70
C ARG A 274 -12.93 20.28 -6.08
N GLN A 275 -14.13 19.98 -5.58
CA GLN A 275 -15.32 20.83 -5.78
C GLN A 275 -15.24 22.13 -4.96
N HIS A 276 -14.56 22.11 -3.81
CA HIS A 276 -14.42 23.25 -2.90
C HIS A 276 -12.96 23.53 -2.54
N PRO A 277 -12.11 23.94 -3.52
CA PRO A 277 -10.70 24.18 -3.27
C PRO A 277 -10.51 25.34 -2.28
N GLY A 278 -9.66 25.13 -1.27
CA GLY A 278 -9.35 26.12 -0.23
C GLY A 278 -10.31 26.13 0.97
N ALA A 279 -11.32 25.25 1.01
CA ALA A 279 -12.14 25.04 2.20
C ALA A 279 -11.33 24.42 3.36
N SER A 280 -11.79 24.62 4.59
CA SER A 280 -11.21 24.01 5.81
C SER A 280 -12.26 23.12 6.49
N TRP A 281 -11.81 21.98 7.04
CA TRP A 281 -12.64 20.93 7.64
C TRP A 281 -12.13 20.55 9.03
#